data_AF-A0A1S2M3P5-F1
#
_entry.id   AF-A0A1S2M3P5-F1
#
_cell.length_a   1.000
_cell.length_b   1.000
_cell.length_c   1.000
_cell.angle_alpha   90.00
_cell.angle_beta   90.00
_cell.angle_gamma   90.00
#
_symmetry.space_group_name_H-M   'P 1'
#
loop_
_entity.id
_entity.type
_entity.pdbx_description
1 polymer ?
#
loop_
_entity_poly.entity_id
_entity_poly.type
_entity_poly.pdbx_seq_one_letter_code
_entity_poly.pdbx_strand_id
1 'polypeptide(L)' 'MSTITAKIQIYVSDNQTESLKITTNAYRKACNWLSKHIFETKNLNQVKLNDLYYKQLRNLFDLKSQIYKK' A
#
# COMPACT_ATOMS: atom_id res chain seq x y z
N MET A 1 -10.16 30.30 14.05
CA MET A 1 -9.85 29.70 12.74
C MET A 1 -11.05 28.88 12.30
N SER A 2 -11.65 29.16 11.13
CA SER A 2 -12.72 28.33 10.58
C SER A 2 -12.14 27.37 9.54
N THR A 3 -12.58 26.11 9.59
CA THR A 3 -12.17 25.08 8.62
C THR A 3 -13.08 25.18 7.40
N ILE A 4 -12.48 25.38 6.22
CA ILE A 4 -13.19 25.39 4.93
C ILE A 4 -13.09 23.99 4.33
N THR A 5 -14.23 23.41 3.93
CA THR A 5 -14.29 22.08 3.29
C THR A 5 -14.79 22.24 1.86
N ALA A 6 -14.07 21.66 0.90
CA ALA A 6 -14.44 21.67 -0.52
C ALA A 6 -14.49 20.23 -1.06
N LYS A 7 -15.45 19.94 -1.95
CA LYS A 7 -15.51 18.67 -2.70
C LYS A 7 -14.78 18.86 -4.03
N ILE A 8 -13.75 18.05 -4.25
CA ILE A 8 -12.92 18.10 -5.47
C ILE A 8 -12.97 16.73 -6.13
N GLN A 9 -13.16 16.72 -7.44
CA GLN A 9 -13.05 15.52 -8.28
C GLN A 9 -11.86 15.67 -9.20
N ILE A 10 -10.99 14.66 -9.21
CA ILE A 10 -9.80 14.61 -10.07
C ILE A 10 -10.13 13.75 -11.27
N TYR A 11 -10.00 14.31 -12.47
CA TYR A 11 -10.09 13.55 -13.72
C TYR A 11 -8.70 13.10 -14.14
N VAL A 12 -8.59 11.82 -14.48
CA VAL A 12 -7.35 11.18 -14.91
C VAL A 12 -7.52 10.66 -16.34
N SER A 13 -6.45 10.69 -17.14
CA SER A 13 -6.49 10.08 -18.48
C SER A 13 -6.50 8.55 -18.38
N ASP A 14 -6.84 7.88 -19.47
CA ASP A 14 -6.92 6.41 -19.51
C ASP A 14 -5.60 5.74 -19.12
N ASN A 15 -4.47 6.27 -19.59
CA ASN A 15 -3.13 5.78 -19.23
C ASN A 15 -2.84 5.90 -17.73
N GLN A 16 -3.29 6.98 -17.10
CA GLN A 16 -3.13 7.19 -15.66
C GLN A 16 -4.05 6.26 -14.86
N THR A 17 -5.28 6.05 -15.35
CA THR A 17 -6.23 5.09 -14.77
C THR A 17 -5.65 3.68 -14.76
N GLU A 18 -5.05 3.24 -15.87
CA GLU A 18 -4.43 1.92 -15.96
C GLU A 18 -3.23 1.80 -15.01
N SER A 19 -2.36 2.82 -14.98
CA SER A 19 -1.23 2.87 -14.05
C SER A 19 -1.68 2.78 -12.58
N LEU A 20 -2.78 3.47 -12.23
CA LEU A 20 -3.39 3.42 -10.91
C LEU A 20 -3.94 2.02 -10.61
N LYS A 21 -4.69 1.41 -11.55
CA LYS A 21 -5.23 0.06 -11.39
C LYS A 21 -4.13 -0.98 -11.15
N ILE A 22 -3.05 -0.93 -11.92
CA ILE A 22 -1.89 -1.82 -11.77
C ILE A 22 -1.29 -1.64 -10.37
N THR A 23 -1.05 -0.38 -9.96
CA THR A 23 -0.49 -0.06 -8.65
C THR A 23 -1.40 -0.57 -7.52
N THR A 24 -2.70 -0.26 -7.57
CA THR A 24 -3.67 -0.72 -6.57
C THR A 24 -3.73 -2.25 -6.52
N ASN A 25 -3.65 -2.94 -7.65
CA ASN A 25 -3.62 -4.39 -7.70
C ASN A 25 -2.34 -4.98 -7.07
N ALA A 26 -1.18 -4.36 -7.28
CA ALA A 26 0.07 -4.78 -6.64
C ALA A 26 -0.03 -4.67 -5.11
N TYR A 27 -0.53 -3.53 -4.60
CA TYR A 27 -0.76 -3.35 -3.16
C TYR A 27 -1.80 -4.32 -2.61
N ARG A 28 -2.90 -4.59 -3.33
CA ARG A 28 -3.91 -5.58 -2.91
C ARG A 28 -3.29 -6.98 -2.76
N LYS A 29 -2.48 -7.41 -3.72
CA LYS A 29 -1.79 -8.71 -3.66
C LYS A 29 -0.81 -8.76 -2.48
N ALA A 30 -0.04 -7.69 -2.26
CA ALA A 30 0.87 -7.56 -1.13
C ALA A 30 0.12 -7.65 0.23
N CYS A 31 -0.98 -6.92 0.38
CA CYS A 31 -1.82 -6.96 1.59
C CYS A 31 -2.39 -8.36 1.85
N ASN A 32 -2.90 -9.03 0.81
CA ASN A 32 -3.43 -10.39 0.93
C ASN A 32 -2.34 -11.38 1.37
N TRP A 33 -1.14 -11.25 0.80
CA TRP A 33 0.00 -12.06 1.18
C TRP A 33 0.40 -11.85 2.63
N LEU A 34 0.49 -10.58 3.08
CA LEU A 34 0.84 -10.27 4.47
C LEU A 34 -0.26 -10.72 5.44
N SER A 35 -1.54 -10.57 5.06
CA SER A 35 -2.68 -11.02 5.85
C SER A 35 -2.62 -12.52 6.13
N LYS A 36 -2.21 -13.34 5.15
CA LYS A 36 -1.97 -14.77 5.36
C LYS A 36 -0.91 -15.03 6.43
N HIS A 37 0.22 -14.32 6.38
CA HIS A 37 1.31 -14.47 7.35
C HIS A 37 0.88 -14.02 8.76
N ILE A 38 0.12 -12.94 8.87
CA ILE A 38 -0.45 -12.48 10.15
C ILE A 38 -1.42 -13.54 10.69
N PHE A 39 -2.25 -14.14 9.84
CA PHE A 39 -3.19 -15.17 10.25
C PHE A 39 -2.48 -16.43 10.78
N GLU A 40 -1.36 -16.83 10.18
CA GLU A 40 -0.57 -18.00 10.59
C GLU A 40 0.26 -17.71 11.85
N THR A 41 0.93 -16.56 11.90
CA THR A 41 1.84 -16.21 13.01
C THR A 41 1.14 -15.59 14.22
N LYS A 42 -0.11 -15.13 14.05
CA LYS A 42 -0.88 -14.33 15.01
C LYS A 42 -0.17 -13.05 15.48
N ASN A 43 0.86 -12.61 14.77
CA ASN A 43 1.58 -11.39 15.08
C ASN A 43 0.88 -10.18 14.47
N LEU A 44 0.30 -9.33 15.32
CA LEU A 44 -0.39 -8.10 14.92
C LEU A 44 0.45 -6.84 15.17
N ASN A 45 1.68 -6.98 15.65
CA ASN A 45 2.55 -5.84 15.93
C ASN A 45 3.10 -5.25 14.64
N GLN A 46 2.61 -4.06 14.27
CA GLN A 46 2.95 -3.39 13.03
C GLN A 46 4.46 -3.16 12.84
N VAL A 47 5.19 -2.76 13.90
CA VAL A 47 6.63 -2.50 13.83
C VAL A 47 7.38 -3.79 13.49
N LYS A 48 7.06 -4.87 14.22
CA LYS A 48 7.66 -6.19 13.98
C LYS A 48 7.35 -6.70 12.58
N LEU A 49 6.10 -6.58 12.13
CA LEU A 49 5.70 -7.01 10.77
C LEU A 49 6.45 -6.22 9.69
N ASN A 50 6.63 -4.92 9.88
CA ASN A 50 7.37 -4.08 8.96
C ASN A 50 8.85 -4.49 8.91
N ASP A 51 9.50 -4.68 10.06
CA ASP A 51 10.92 -5.06 10.09
C ASP A 51 11.16 -6.45 9.48
N LEU A 52 10.22 -7.38 9.67
CA LEU A 52 10.30 -8.73 9.11
C LEU A 52 10.01 -8.78 7.61
N TYR A 53 8.92 -8.14 7.15
CA TYR A 53 8.35 -8.42 5.83
C TYR A 53 8.45 -7.27 4.84
N TYR A 54 8.83 -6.05 5.24
CA TYR A 54 8.83 -4.88 4.35
C TYR A 54 9.72 -5.06 3.11
N LYS A 55 10.98 -5.50 3.31
CA LYS A 55 11.91 -5.75 2.19
C LYS A 55 11.41 -6.86 1.27
N GLN A 56 10.86 -7.92 1.85
CA GLN A 56 10.35 -9.06 1.11
C GLN A 56 9.12 -8.69 0.28
N LEU A 57 8.15 -7.99 0.87
CA LEU A 57 6.96 -7.47 0.19
C LEU A 57 7.34 -6.61 -1.01
N ARG A 58 8.34 -5.73 -0.84
CA ARG A 58 8.77 -4.85 -1.92
C ARG A 58 9.37 -5.63 -3.09
N ASN A 59 10.22 -6.61 -2.82
CA ASN A 59 10.86 -7.41 -3.85
C ASN A 59 9.86 -8.34 -4.56
N LEU A 60 8.88 -8.89 -3.84
CA LEU A 60 7.90 -9.82 -4.42
C LEU A 60 6.84 -9.12 -5.29
N PHE A 61 6.45 -7.90 -4.94
CA PHE A 61 5.35 -7.20 -5.59
C PHE A 61 5.79 -5.95 -6.38
N ASP A 62 7.10 -5.74 -6.54
CA ASP A 62 7.72 -4.60 -7.23
C ASP A 62 7.12 -3.25 -6.79
N LEU A 63 6.91 -3.10 -5.48
CA LEU A 63 6.25 -1.91 -4.94
C LEU A 63 7.19 -0.70 -5.07
N LYS A 64 6.77 0.29 -5.86
CA LYS A 64 7.49 1.57 -5.99
C LYS A 64 7.62 2.22 -4.61
N SER A 65 8.80 2.72 -4.31
CA SER A 65 9.10 3.37 -3.03
C SER A 65 8.39 4.72 -2.93
N GLN A 66 7.23 4.73 -2.29
CA GLN A 66 6.57 5.94 -1.83
C GLN A 66 6.17 5.70 -0.38
N ILE A 67 7.15 5.86 0.53
CA ILE A 67 7.05 6.55 1.83
C ILE A 67 8.40 6.36 2.56
N TYR A 68 9.02 7.51 2.82
CA TYR A 68 10.25 7.73 3.56
C TYR A 68 10.13 7.14 4.98
N LYS A 69 11.01 6.22 5.38
CA LYS A 69 11.22 5.93 6.82
C LYS A 69 11.82 7.20 7.43
N LYS A 70 11.04 7.92 8.22
CA LYS A 70 11.55 8.96 9.12
C LYS A 70 11.86 8.34 10.48
#